data_AF-A0A660T5D3-F1
#
_entry.id   AF-A0A660T5D3-F1
#
_cell.length_a   1.000
_cell.length_b   1.000
_cell.length_c   1.000
_cell.angle_alpha   90.00
_cell.angle_beta   90.00
_cell.angle_gamma   90.00
#
_symmetry.space_group_name_H-M   'P 1'
#
loop_
_entity.id
_entity.type
_entity.pdbx_description
1 polymer ?
#
loop_
_entity_poly.entity_id
_entity_poly.type
_entity_poly.pdbx_seq_one_letter_code
_entity_poly.pdbx_strand_id
1 'polypeptide(L)' 'MSNMYNSIFIKLKNHLRVLFQFDSAELDFGIYRIMNYKRKEIENFIENDLIGAIEKEFEKYKVQNQKELLEKIEE' A
#
# COMPACT_ATOMS: atom_id res chain seq x y z
N MET A 1 -3.02 4.01 -18.91
CA MET A 1 -3.22 4.16 -17.45
C MET A 1 -2.79 2.93 -16.63
N SER A 2 -3.15 1.68 -16.99
CA SER A 2 -2.83 0.49 -16.17
C SER A 2 -1.32 0.25 -15.95
N ASN A 3 -0.47 0.46 -16.97
CA ASN A 3 0.98 0.27 -16.85
C ASN A 3 1.68 1.27 -15.91
N MET A 4 1.16 2.51 -15.80
CA MET A 4 1.70 3.52 -14.88
C MET A 4 1.24 3.27 -13.45
N TYR A 5 0.01 2.79 -13.26
CA TYR A 5 -0.53 2.44 -11.95
C TYR A 5 0.24 1.26 -11.33
N ASN A 6 0.54 0.25 -12.13
CA ASN A 6 1.40 -0.87 -11.71
C ASN A 6 2.82 -0.42 -11.33
N SER A 7 3.42 0.53 -12.04
CA SER A 7 4.78 0.98 -11.73
C SER A 7 4.87 1.77 -10.42
N ILE A 8 3.84 2.55 -10.08
CA ILE A 8 3.76 3.26 -8.79
C ILE A 8 3.63 2.26 -7.64
N PHE A 9 2.78 1.25 -7.77
CA PHE A 9 2.64 0.23 -6.73
C PHE A 9 3.91 -0.59 -6.54
N ILE A 10 4.59 -0.96 -7.63
CA ILE A 10 5.88 -1.65 -7.54
C ILE A 10 6.89 -0.78 -6.78
N LYS A 11 6.96 0.53 -7.09
CA LYS A 11 7.85 1.45 -6.35
C LYS A 11 7.50 1.53 -4.87
N LEU A 12 6.22 1.65 -4.53
CA LEU A 12 5.77 1.69 -3.13
C LEU A 12 6.14 0.41 -2.38
N LYS A 13 5.82 -0.77 -2.96
CA LYS A 13 6.17 -2.08 -2.37
C LYS A 13 7.67 -2.20 -2.13
N ASN A 14 8.49 -1.84 -3.11
CA ASN A 14 9.95 -1.85 -2.97
C ASN A 14 10.42 -0.92 -1.86
N HIS A 15 9.85 0.28 -1.75
CA HIS A 15 10.24 1.22 -0.70
C HIS A 15 9.89 0.70 0.69
N LEU A 16 8.72 0.08 0.86
CA LEU A 16 8.31 -0.54 2.12
C LEU A 16 9.22 -1.71 2.51
N ARG A 17 9.66 -2.52 1.53
CA ARG A 17 10.63 -3.60 1.78
C ARG A 17 11.97 -3.08 2.30
N VAL A 18 12.44 -1.96 1.76
CA VAL A 18 13.64 -1.27 2.26
C VAL A 18 13.42 -0.73 3.67
N LEU A 19 12.29 -0.05 3.93
CA LEU A 19 11.96 0.50 5.25
C LEU A 19 11.87 -0.58 6.33
N PHE A 20 11.29 -1.73 6.00
CA PHE A 20 11.19 -2.89 6.89
C PHE A 20 12.42 -3.80 6.84
N GLN A 21 13.48 -3.39 6.15
CA GLN A 21 14.78 -4.06 6.13
C GLN A 21 14.69 -5.55 5.79
N PHE A 22 13.96 -5.88 4.74
CA PHE A 22 13.76 -7.27 4.33
C PHE A 22 15.09 -7.98 4.03
N ASP A 23 16.12 -7.28 3.57
CA ASP A 23 17.43 -7.88 3.30
C ASP A 23 18.29 -8.10 4.55
N SER A 24 17.84 -7.64 5.72
CA SER A 24 18.58 -7.72 6.99
C SER A 24 18.20 -8.93 7.85
N ALA A 25 17.84 -10.05 7.20
CA ALA A 25 17.36 -11.27 7.87
C ALA A 25 18.35 -11.85 8.90
N GLU A 26 19.65 -11.57 8.76
CA GLU A 26 20.69 -12.04 9.67
C GLU A 26 20.79 -11.22 10.97
N LEU A 27 20.08 -10.10 11.09
CA LEU A 27 20.08 -9.27 12.30
C LEU A 27 19.07 -9.82 13.33
N ASP A 28 19.57 -10.51 14.36
CA ASP A 28 18.72 -11.15 15.40
C ASP A 28 18.67 -10.40 16.75
N PHE A 29 19.00 -9.10 16.74
CA PHE A 29 19.04 -8.25 17.93
C PHE A 29 18.06 -7.07 17.86
N GLY A 30 17.66 -6.56 19.03
CA GLY A 30 16.81 -5.38 19.14
C GLY A 30 15.50 -5.51 18.37
N ILE A 31 15.11 -4.44 17.66
CA ILE A 31 13.88 -4.39 16.87
C ILE A 31 13.88 -5.39 15.70
N TYR A 32 15.06 -5.81 15.21
CA TYR A 32 15.17 -6.73 14.08
C TYR A 32 14.63 -8.12 14.40
N ARG A 33 14.70 -8.56 15.65
CA ARG A 33 14.08 -9.82 16.08
C ARG A 33 12.56 -9.80 15.90
N ILE A 34 11.92 -8.68 16.24
CA ILE A 34 10.46 -8.50 16.06
C ILE A 34 10.14 -8.47 14.56
N MET A 35 10.93 -7.73 13.78
CA MET A 35 10.79 -7.64 12.34
C MET A 35 10.92 -9.00 11.65
N ASN A 36 11.91 -9.82 12.04
CA ASN A 36 12.08 -11.17 11.52
C ASN A 36 10.93 -12.09 11.94
N TYR A 37 10.49 -12.02 13.20
CA TYR A 37 9.34 -12.81 13.69
C TYR A 37 8.05 -12.47 12.94
N LYS A 38 7.84 -11.18 12.62
CA LYS A 38 6.65 -10.67 11.93
C LYS A 38 6.80 -10.61 10.40
N ARG A 39 7.92 -11.04 9.86
CA ARG A 39 8.27 -10.92 8.43
C ARG A 39 7.16 -11.40 7.50
N LYS A 40 6.55 -12.55 7.81
CA LYS A 40 5.44 -13.10 6.99
C LYS A 40 4.18 -12.25 7.04
N GLU A 41 3.83 -11.70 8.20
CA GLU A 41 2.67 -10.79 8.33
C GLU A 41 2.92 -9.48 7.58
N ILE A 42 4.13 -8.94 7.68
CA ILE A 42 4.52 -7.71 6.98
C ILE A 42 4.56 -7.92 5.45
N GLU A 43 5.07 -9.07 5.00
CA GLU A 43 5.03 -9.48 3.59
C GLU A 43 3.59 -9.51 3.06
N ASN A 44 2.68 -10.18 3.78
CA ASN A 44 1.27 -10.24 3.39
C ASN A 44 0.62 -8.85 3.35
N PHE A 45 0.95 -8.01 4.33
CA PHE A 45 0.45 -6.64 4.37
C PHE A 45 0.88 -5.84 3.13
N ILE A 46 2.16 -5.91 2.76
CA ILE A 46 2.69 -5.18 1.59
C ILE A 46 2.09 -5.72 0.29
N GLU A 47 1.95 -7.04 0.16
CA GLU A 47 1.52 -7.65 -1.09
C GLU A 47 0.02 -7.57 -1.33
N ASN A 48 -0.79 -7.78 -0.29
CA ASN A 48 -2.23 -8.00 -0.40
C ASN A 48 -3.03 -6.90 0.32
N ASP A 49 -2.75 -6.66 1.60
CA ASP A 49 -3.66 -5.87 2.45
C ASP A 49 -3.59 -4.37 2.14
N LEU A 50 -2.39 -3.84 1.93
CA LEU A 50 -2.16 -2.43 1.69
C LEU A 50 -2.83 -1.93 0.42
N ILE A 51 -2.75 -2.72 -0.67
CA ILE A 51 -3.34 -2.34 -1.95
C ILE A 51 -4.86 -2.28 -1.83
N GLY A 52 -5.48 -3.32 -1.26
CA GLY A 52 -6.93 -3.33 -1.05
C GLY A 52 -7.41 -2.20 -0.15
N ALA A 53 -6.64 -1.85 0.88
CA ALA A 53 -6.96 -0.71 1.75
C ALA A 53 -6.89 0.63 0.98
N ILE A 54 -5.84 0.83 0.17
CA ILE A 54 -5.70 2.04 -0.65
C ILE A 54 -6.86 2.13 -1.65
N GLU A 55 -7.13 1.08 -2.42
CA GLU A 55 -8.21 1.10 -3.41
C GLU A 55 -9.56 1.43 -2.78
N LYS A 56 -9.89 0.81 -1.64
CA LYS A 56 -11.13 1.05 -0.91
C LYS A 56 -11.26 2.50 -0.44
N GLU A 57 -10.20 3.10 0.08
CA GLU A 57 -10.25 4.51 0.50
C GLU A 57 -10.35 5.46 -0.71
N PHE A 58 -9.64 5.18 -1.80
CA PHE A 58 -9.70 6.00 -3.02
C PHE A 58 -11.04 5.89 -3.76
N GLU A 59 -11.75 4.76 -3.67
CA GLU A 59 -13.11 4.62 -4.21
C GLU A 59 -14.08 5.61 -3.57
N LYS A 60 -14.00 5.85 -2.26
CA LYS A 60 -14.86 6.82 -1.56
C LYS A 60 -14.71 8.23 -2.16
N TYR A 61 -13.48 8.64 -2.48
CA TYR A 61 -13.20 9.93 -3.10
C TYR A 61 -13.68 10.00 -4.56
N LYS A 62 -13.59 8.90 -5.33
CA LYS A 62 -14.15 8.85 -6.69
C LYS A 62 -15.67 9.02 -6.69
N VAL A 63 -16.36 8.40 -5.74
CA VAL A 63 -17.82 8.50 -5.59
C VAL A 63 -18.21 9.92 -5.18
N GLN A 64 -17.50 10.51 -4.21
CA GLN A 64 -17.74 11.89 -3.78
C GLN A 64 -17.58 12.89 -4.93
N ASN A 65 -16.48 12.79 -5.70
CA ASN A 65 -16.26 13.67 -6.85
C ASN A 65 -17.32 13.51 -7.95
N GLN A 66 -17.79 12.29 -8.20
CA GLN A 66 -18.87 12.07 -9.18
C GLN A 66 -20.19 12.68 -8.72
N LYS A 67 -20.52 12.55 -7.43
CA LYS A 67 -21.72 13.16 -6.84
C LYS A 67 -21.67 14.68 -6.94
N GLU A 68 -20.57 15.30 -6.55
CA GLU A 68 -20.38 16.76 -6.69
C GLU A 68 -20.45 17.24 -8.14
N LEU A 69 -19.99 16.41 -9.09
CA LEU A 69 -20.09 16.72 -10.51
C LEU A 69 -21.53 16.66 -11.02
N LEU A 70 -22.32 15.67 -10.57
CA LEU A 70 -23.73 15.53 -10.94
C LEU A 70 -24.57 16.67 -10.36
N GLU A 71 -24.35 17.04 -9.09
CA GLU A 71 -25.05 18.18 -8.46
C GLU A 71 -24.80 19.50 -9.23
N LYS A 72 -23.58 19.71 -9.75
CA LYS A 72 -23.26 20.88 -10.60
C LYS A 72 -23.84 20.86 -12.01
N ILE A 73 -24.30 19.71 -12.49
CA ILE A 73 -24.96 19.58 -13.81
C ILE A 73 -26.49 19.76 -13.66
N GLU A 74 -27.04 19.49 -12.48
CA GLU A 74 -28.46 19.68 -12.16
C GLU A 74 -28.82 21.11 -11.72
N GLU A 75 -27.83 21.94 -11.32
CA GLU A 75 -27.93 23.41 -11.20
C GLU A 75 -27.82 24.12 -12.56
#